data_AF-A0A959LD52-F1
#
_entry.id   AF-A0A959LD52-F1
#
_cell.length_a   1.000
_cell.length_b   1.000
_cell.length_c   1.000
_cell.angle_alpha   90.00
_cell.angle_beta   90.00
_cell.angle_gamma   90.00
#
_symmetry.space_group_name_H-M   'P 1'
#
loop_
_entity.id
_entity.type
_entity.pdbx_description
1 polymer ?
#
loop_
_entity_poly.entity_id
_entity_poly.type
_entity_poly.pdbx_seq_one_letter_code
_entity_poly.pdbx_strand_id
1 'polypeptide(L)'
;MYKFLTKHGQTAAFGLGLLVVLVFFGGVFSGLDSQAHYLVPDGLKDANINDVTLFDNGLYLTIVLLVVAILLAFGVFLIWNIFKFPKESLKFLALIGILVLIFLIIFYSVNVNDVGSLADDEAKFGVTENVSRFISAAMWTSLGLAVIAFASMFLGELRNAFK
;
A
#
# COMPACT_ATOMS: atom_id res chain seq x y z
N MET A 1 8.41 12.91 23.71
CA MET A 1 7.82 12.19 22.57
C MET A 1 6.94 13.05 21.68
N TYR A 2 5.89 13.72 22.19
CA TYR A 2 4.97 14.50 21.35
C TYR A 2 5.67 15.58 20.49
N LYS A 3 6.56 16.39 21.08
CA LYS A 3 7.34 17.41 20.35
C LYS A 3 8.27 16.85 19.26
N PHE A 4 8.79 15.63 19.43
CA PHE A 4 9.67 15.00 18.44
C PHE A 4 8.85 14.53 17.23
N LEU A 5 7.72 13.85 17.47
CA LEU A 5 6.81 13.40 16.42
C LEU A 5 6.10 14.56 15.71
N THR A 6 5.78 15.65 16.40
CA THR A 6 5.18 16.83 15.76
C THR A 6 6.18 17.67 14.96
N LYS A 7 7.47 17.64 15.32
CA LYS A 7 8.52 18.44 14.66
C LYS A 7 9.25 17.67 13.56
N HIS A 8 9.45 16.36 13.75
CA HIS A 8 10.21 15.47 12.85
C HIS A 8 9.36 14.29 12.35
N GLY A 9 8.04 14.36 12.46
CA GLY A 9 7.13 13.28 12.07
C GLY A 9 7.31 12.84 10.61
N GLN A 10 7.55 13.79 9.71
CA GLN A 10 7.85 13.48 8.30
C GLN A 10 9.16 12.71 8.15
N THR A 11 10.23 13.11 8.83
CA THR A 11 11.52 12.40 8.81
C THR A 11 11.41 11.01 9.42
N ALA A 12 10.65 10.86 10.51
CA ALA A 12 10.40 9.57 11.14
C ALA A 12 9.58 8.64 10.24
N ALA A 13 8.55 9.15 9.57
CA ALA A 13 7.74 8.39 8.61
C ALA A 13 8.58 7.94 7.40
N PHE A 14 9.42 8.84 6.87
CA PHE A 14 10.35 8.51 5.79
C PHE A 14 11.34 7.42 6.23
N GLY A 15 11.98 7.56 7.40
CA GLY A 15 12.93 6.58 7.90
C GLY A 15 12.30 5.21 8.14
N LEU A 16 11.07 5.18 8.67
CA LEU A 16 10.32 3.94 8.84
C LEU A 16 9.98 3.31 7.48
N GLY A 17 9.54 4.11 6.50
CA GLY A 17 9.29 3.64 5.13
C GLY A 17 10.54 3.06 4.47
N LEU A 18 11.69 3.74 4.59
CA LEU A 18 12.97 3.26 4.08
C LEU A 18 13.38 1.93 4.73
N LEU A 19 13.21 1.80 6.04
CA LEU A 19 13.48 0.55 6.77
C LEU A 19 12.62 -0.60 6.24
N VAL A 20 11.33 -0.36 6.02
CA VAL A 20 10.40 -1.37 5.47
C VAL A 20 10.86 -1.83 4.09
N VAL A 21 11.24 -0.89 3.22
CA VAL A 21 11.77 -1.19 1.88
C VAL A 21 13.04 -2.04 1.96
N LEU A 22 13.97 -1.68 2.85
CA LEU A 22 15.21 -2.43 3.04
C LEU A 22 14.97 -3.84 3.56
N VAL A 23 14.05 -4.03 4.52
CA VAL A 23 13.69 -5.36 5.03
C VAL A 23 13.05 -6.20 3.94
N PHE A 24 12.17 -5.63 3.13
CA PHE A 24 11.56 -6.33 2.00
C PHE A 24 12.61 -6.79 0.98
N PHE A 25 13.43 -5.87 0.48
CA PHE A 25 14.46 -6.21 -0.51
C PHE A 25 15.52 -7.15 0.06
N GLY A 26 15.90 -7.01 1.33
CA GLY A 26 16.79 -7.95 2.00
C GLY A 26 16.23 -9.37 2.04
N GLY A 27 14.92 -9.52 2.31
CA GLY A 27 14.23 -10.81 2.25
C GLY A 27 14.19 -11.40 0.84
N VAL A 28 13.83 -10.58 -0.16
CA VAL A 28 13.76 -11.02 -1.57
C VAL A 28 15.13 -11.43 -2.09
N PHE A 29 16.17 -10.62 -1.88
CA PHE A 29 17.53 -10.92 -2.35
C PHE A 29 18.15 -12.13 -1.66
N SER A 30 17.82 -12.40 -0.40
CA SER A 30 18.30 -13.60 0.29
C SER A 30 17.56 -14.87 -0.11
N GLY A 31 16.28 -14.78 -0.51
CA GLY A 31 15.50 -15.93 -0.98
C GLY A 31 15.73 -16.26 -2.46
N LEU A 32 16.24 -15.32 -3.25
CA LEU A 32 16.37 -15.42 -4.71
C LEU A 32 17.14 -16.67 -5.16
N ASP A 33 18.28 -16.98 -4.56
CA ASP A 33 19.08 -18.17 -4.95
C ASP A 33 18.32 -19.49 -4.75
N SER A 34 17.41 -19.54 -3.77
CA SER A 34 16.65 -20.75 -3.42
C SER A 34 15.30 -20.87 -4.13
N GLN A 35 14.73 -19.75 -4.57
CA GLN A 35 13.35 -19.70 -5.05
C GLN A 35 13.20 -18.98 -6.40
N ALA A 36 14.29 -18.56 -7.06
CA ALA A 36 14.26 -17.93 -8.38
C ALA A 36 13.53 -18.76 -9.45
N HIS A 37 13.56 -20.09 -9.32
CA HIS A 37 12.81 -21.01 -10.17
C HIS A 37 11.30 -20.70 -10.19
N TYR A 38 10.72 -20.22 -9.08
CA TYR A 38 9.31 -19.85 -9.00
C TYR A 38 9.00 -18.48 -9.59
N LEU A 39 10.00 -17.72 -10.04
CA LEU A 39 9.83 -16.39 -10.64
C LEU A 39 9.72 -16.45 -12.17
N VAL A 40 9.83 -17.65 -12.77
CA VAL A 40 9.65 -17.87 -14.21
C VAL A 40 8.32 -18.57 -14.51
N PRO A 41 7.69 -18.28 -15.68
CA PRO A 41 6.35 -18.76 -16.00
C PRO A 41 6.15 -20.29 -15.89
N ASP A 42 7.20 -21.08 -16.18
CA ASP A 42 7.09 -22.54 -16.09
C ASP A 42 7.26 -23.07 -14.66
N GLY A 43 7.99 -22.37 -13.79
CA GLY A 43 8.10 -22.76 -12.38
C GLY A 43 6.84 -22.45 -11.56
N LEU A 44 6.04 -21.47 -11.99
CA LEU A 44 4.73 -21.14 -11.38
C LEU A 44 3.63 -22.17 -11.69
N LYS A 45 3.72 -22.85 -12.84
CA LYS A 45 2.71 -23.84 -13.24
C LYS A 45 2.71 -25.07 -12.33
N ASP A 46 3.87 -25.46 -11.82
CA ASP A 46 4.03 -26.63 -10.95
C ASP A 46 4.20 -26.27 -9.46
N ALA A 47 4.24 -24.98 -9.14
CA ALA A 47 4.37 -24.50 -7.76
C ALA A 47 3.10 -24.71 -6.95
N ASN A 48 3.25 -25.23 -5.73
CA ASN A 48 2.28 -25.00 -4.68
C ASN A 48 2.48 -23.57 -4.15
N ILE A 49 1.42 -22.78 -4.00
CA ILE A 49 1.51 -21.40 -3.48
C ILE A 49 2.23 -21.33 -2.13
N ASN A 50 2.11 -22.39 -1.33
CA ASN A 50 2.76 -22.47 -0.02
C ASN A 50 4.29 -22.59 -0.10
N ASP A 51 4.84 -22.93 -1.26
CA ASP A 51 6.28 -23.09 -1.47
C ASP A 51 6.95 -21.76 -1.87
N VAL A 52 6.16 -20.75 -2.26
CA VAL A 52 6.63 -19.42 -2.66
C VAL A 52 6.59 -18.48 -1.46
N THR A 53 7.67 -18.44 -0.70
CA THR A 53 7.79 -17.65 0.55
C THR A 53 8.64 -16.39 0.40
N LEU A 54 9.19 -16.14 -0.79
CA LEU A 54 9.98 -14.95 -1.15
C LEU A 54 9.37 -13.62 -0.70
N PHE A 55 8.04 -13.51 -0.70
CA PHE A 55 7.32 -12.28 -0.42
C PHE A 55 6.73 -12.22 1.01
N ASP A 56 6.82 -13.29 1.79
CA ASP A 56 6.15 -13.42 3.09
C ASP A 56 6.59 -12.35 4.07
N ASN A 57 7.88 -12.04 4.12
CA ASN A 57 8.40 -10.99 4.99
C ASN A 57 7.79 -9.62 4.65
N GLY A 58 7.60 -9.33 3.36
CA GLY A 58 6.95 -8.10 2.90
C GLY A 58 5.45 -8.08 3.24
N LEU A 59 4.76 -9.18 2.99
CA LEU A 59 3.34 -9.34 3.29
C LEU A 59 3.07 -9.24 4.79
N TYR A 60 3.81 -9.97 5.61
CA TYR A 60 3.68 -9.95 7.06
C TYR A 60 3.92 -8.55 7.62
N LEU A 61 4.98 -7.88 7.18
CA LEU A 61 5.29 -6.53 7.61
C LEU A 61 4.18 -5.54 7.20
N THR A 62 3.65 -5.68 5.98
CA THR A 62 2.53 -4.86 5.50
C THR A 62 1.26 -5.09 6.32
N ILE A 63 0.94 -6.34 6.64
CA ILE A 63 -0.21 -6.69 7.49
C ILE A 63 -0.05 -6.10 8.88
N VAL A 64 1.12 -6.23 9.49
CA VAL A 64 1.41 -5.64 10.82
C VAL A 64 1.24 -4.12 10.79
N LEU A 65 1.80 -3.46 9.78
CA LEU A 65 1.67 -2.01 9.63
C LEU A 65 0.23 -1.58 9.38
N LEU A 66 -0.53 -2.34 8.60
CA LEU A 66 -1.95 -2.08 8.36
C LEU A 66 -2.76 -2.17 9.65
N VAL A 67 -2.55 -3.23 10.45
CA VAL A 67 -3.24 -3.40 11.74
C VAL A 67 -2.90 -2.24 12.68
N VAL A 68 -1.61 -1.88 12.79
CA VAL A 68 -1.17 -0.73 13.60
C VAL A 68 -1.80 0.57 13.11
N ALA A 69 -1.83 0.80 11.80
CA ALA A 69 -2.43 1.98 11.19
C ALA A 69 -3.93 2.08 11.50
N ILE A 70 -4.68 0.98 11.38
CA ILE A 70 -6.10 0.93 11.71
C ILE A 70 -6.33 1.22 13.20
N LEU A 71 -5.56 0.58 14.09
CA LEU A 71 -5.69 0.78 15.53
C LEU A 71 -5.40 2.23 15.94
N LEU A 72 -4.37 2.85 15.36
CA LEU A 72 -4.03 4.25 15.64
C LEU A 72 -5.07 5.20 15.03
N ALA A 73 -5.39 5.03 13.75
CA ALA A 73 -6.30 5.93 13.03
C ALA A 73 -7.70 5.90 13.62
N PHE A 74 -8.29 4.71 13.78
CA PHE A 74 -9.67 4.56 14.24
C PHE A 74 -9.80 4.50 15.76
N GLY A 75 -8.91 3.77 16.44
CA GLY A 75 -8.99 3.58 17.89
C GLY A 75 -8.62 4.83 18.69
N VAL A 76 -7.55 5.53 18.30
CA VAL A 76 -7.02 6.67 19.07
C VAL A 76 -7.49 8.00 18.51
N PHE A 77 -7.41 8.21 17.18
CA PHE A 77 -7.64 9.51 16.59
C PHE A 77 -9.10 9.76 16.16
N LEU A 78 -9.77 8.79 15.53
CA LEU A 78 -11.10 9.01 14.96
C LEU A 78 -12.18 9.13 16.05
N ILE A 79 -12.24 8.16 16.96
CA ILE A 79 -13.22 8.16 18.06
C ILE A 79 -13.01 9.39 18.95
N TRP A 80 -11.78 9.67 19.36
CA TRP A 80 -11.49 10.79 20.26
C TRP A 80 -11.74 12.17 19.62
N ASN A 81 -11.42 12.34 18.34
CA ASN A 81 -11.56 13.64 17.66
C ASN A 81 -12.99 13.93 17.18
N ILE A 82 -13.80 12.91 16.85
CA ILE A 82 -15.22 13.15 16.49
C ILE A 82 -16.00 13.74 17.68
N PHE A 83 -15.75 13.26 18.90
CA PHE A 83 -16.44 13.78 20.09
C PHE A 83 -15.90 15.14 20.56
N LYS A 84 -14.59 15.39 20.46
CA LYS A 84 -13.99 16.66 20.92
C LYS A 84 -14.01 17.78 19.87
N PHE A 85 -13.87 17.45 18.59
CA PHE A 85 -13.68 18.41 17.51
C PHE A 85 -14.47 18.04 16.23
N PRO A 86 -15.81 18.00 16.31
CA PRO A 86 -16.67 17.55 15.21
C PRO A 86 -16.49 18.34 13.90
N LYS A 87 -16.13 19.63 14.00
CA LYS A 87 -15.90 20.48 12.82
C LYS A 87 -14.58 20.16 12.11
N GLU A 88 -13.52 19.84 12.83
CA GLU A 88 -12.23 19.48 12.22
C GLU A 88 -12.27 18.06 11.68
N SER A 89 -13.01 17.14 12.31
CA SER A 89 -13.21 15.79 11.80
C SER A 89 -13.95 15.74 10.46
N LEU A 90 -14.80 16.73 10.15
CA LEU A 90 -15.49 16.81 8.85
C LEU A 90 -14.52 16.98 7.67
N LYS A 91 -13.44 17.76 7.83
CA LYS A 91 -12.42 17.92 6.78
C LYS A 91 -11.67 16.62 6.53
N PHE A 92 -11.30 15.93 7.62
CA PHE A 92 -10.64 14.63 7.54
C PHE A 92 -11.54 13.58 6.89
N LEU A 93 -12.82 13.54 7.27
CA LEU A 93 -13.80 12.63 6.70
C LEU A 93 -14.07 12.93 5.21
N ALA A 94 -14.10 14.21 4.82
CA ALA A 94 -14.21 14.62 3.43
C ALA A 94 -13.01 14.13 2.59
N LEU A 95 -11.78 14.22 3.13
CA LEU A 95 -10.58 13.72 2.46
C LEU A 95 -10.64 12.20 2.26
N ILE A 96 -11.07 11.45 3.28
CA ILE A 96 -11.31 10.00 3.15
C ILE A 96 -12.38 9.73 2.09
N GLY A 97 -13.47 10.49 2.07
CA GLY A 97 -14.53 10.33 1.07
C GLY A 97 -14.03 10.52 -0.36
N ILE A 98 -13.16 11.52 -0.60
CA ILE A 98 -12.51 11.73 -1.90
C ILE A 98 -11.63 10.53 -2.28
N LEU A 99 -10.85 10.00 -1.33
CA LEU A 99 -10.02 8.82 -1.58
C LEU A 99 -10.86 7.58 -1.93
N VAL A 100 -11.96 7.36 -1.23
CA VAL A 100 -12.90 6.27 -1.52
C VAL A 100 -13.52 6.46 -2.91
N LEU A 101 -13.89 7.68 -3.29
CA LEU A 101 -14.38 7.98 -4.63
C LEU A 101 -13.34 7.66 -5.71
N ILE A 102 -12.09 8.08 -5.53
CA ILE A 102 -11.00 7.76 -6.47
C ILE A 102 -10.82 6.25 -6.57
N PHE A 103 -10.80 5.54 -5.43
CA PHE A 103 -10.70 4.09 -5.41
C PHE A 103 -11.84 3.42 -6.17
N LEU A 104 -13.09 3.85 -5.96
CA LEU A 104 -14.25 3.30 -6.65
C LEU A 104 -14.20 3.55 -8.15
N ILE A 105 -13.79 4.74 -8.57
CA ILE A 105 -13.60 5.05 -10.00
C ILE A 105 -12.60 4.07 -10.61
N ILE A 106 -11.46 3.84 -9.96
CA ILE A 106 -10.45 2.91 -10.45
C ILE A 106 -11.00 1.48 -10.44
N PHE A 107 -11.65 1.04 -9.35
CA PHE A 107 -12.23 -0.29 -9.21
C PHE A 107 -13.20 -0.65 -10.34
N TYR A 108 -14.07 0.29 -10.72
CA TYR A 108 -14.99 0.08 -11.85
C TYR A 108 -14.33 0.27 -13.23
N SER A 109 -13.13 0.83 -13.30
CA SER A 109 -12.38 1.04 -14.55
C SER A 109 -11.39 -0.10 -14.85
N VAL A 110 -11.09 -0.98 -13.89
CA VAL A 110 -10.19 -2.12 -14.10
C VAL A 110 -10.91 -3.21 -14.92
N ASN A 111 -10.36 -3.53 -16.08
CA ASN A 111 -10.74 -4.70 -16.86
C ASN A 111 -9.84 -5.88 -16.50
N VAL A 112 -10.42 -6.93 -15.92
CA VAL A 112 -9.69 -8.12 -15.44
C VAL A 112 -9.41 -9.12 -16.56
N ASN A 113 -10.05 -8.94 -17.72
CA ASN A 113 -10.00 -9.87 -18.85
C ASN A 113 -8.82 -9.64 -19.80
N ASP A 114 -8.03 -8.57 -19.63
CA ASP A 114 -6.92 -8.23 -20.55
C ASP A 114 -5.58 -8.91 -20.20
N VAL A 115 -5.54 -9.73 -19.15
CA VAL A 115 -4.34 -10.43 -18.70
C VAL A 115 -4.45 -11.93 -18.97
N GLY A 116 -4.39 -12.32 -20.25
CA GLY A 116 -4.60 -13.70 -20.71
C GLY A 116 -3.70 -14.79 -20.09
N SER A 117 -2.63 -14.44 -19.37
CA SER A 117 -1.80 -15.38 -18.59
C SER A 117 -2.16 -15.44 -17.10
N LEU A 118 -2.74 -14.37 -16.55
CA LEU A 118 -3.07 -14.29 -15.13
C LEU A 118 -4.51 -14.76 -14.87
N ALA A 119 -5.39 -14.70 -15.86
CA ALA A 119 -6.77 -15.17 -15.73
C ALA A 119 -6.87 -16.68 -15.43
N ASP A 120 -5.98 -17.48 -16.03
CA ASP A 120 -5.91 -18.93 -15.78
C ASP A 120 -5.35 -19.24 -14.39
N ASP A 121 -4.37 -18.45 -13.93
CA ASP A 121 -3.79 -18.57 -12.59
C ASP A 121 -4.78 -18.08 -11.49
N GLU A 122 -5.53 -17.01 -11.75
CA GLU A 122 -6.60 -16.53 -10.86
C GLU A 122 -7.68 -17.58 -10.65
N ALA A 123 -8.09 -18.27 -11.73
CA ALA A 123 -9.01 -19.39 -11.65
C ALA A 123 -8.42 -20.58 -10.86
N LYS A 124 -7.13 -20.89 -11.07
CA LYS A 124 -6.40 -21.95 -10.35
C LYS A 124 -6.29 -21.68 -8.85
N PHE A 125 -6.15 -20.43 -8.45
CA PHE A 125 -5.98 -20.02 -7.04
C PHE A 125 -7.26 -19.52 -6.37
N GLY A 126 -8.41 -19.60 -7.03
CA GLY A 126 -9.71 -19.21 -6.47
C GLY A 126 -9.85 -17.71 -6.24
N VAL A 127 -9.06 -16.89 -6.91
CA VAL A 127 -9.13 -15.43 -6.82
C VAL A 127 -10.34 -14.99 -7.65
N THR A 128 -11.42 -14.59 -6.97
CA THR A 128 -12.59 -14.06 -7.66
C THR A 128 -12.26 -12.74 -8.36
N GLU A 129 -12.97 -12.45 -9.46
CA GLU A 129 -12.83 -11.21 -10.22
C GLU A 129 -12.92 -9.95 -9.33
N ASN A 130 -13.80 -9.96 -8.33
CA ASN A 130 -13.95 -8.86 -7.38
C ASN A 130 -12.70 -8.66 -6.51
N VAL A 131 -12.03 -9.74 -6.12
CA VAL A 131 -10.79 -9.67 -5.34
C VAL A 131 -9.66 -9.12 -6.23
N SER A 132 -9.54 -9.58 -7.47
CA SER A 132 -8.54 -9.09 -8.42
C SER A 132 -8.72 -7.60 -8.73
N ARG A 133 -9.97 -7.15 -8.99
CA ARG A 133 -10.31 -5.72 -9.15
C ARG A 133 -9.98 -4.91 -7.91
N PHE A 134 -10.24 -5.45 -6.73
CA PHE A 134 -9.96 -4.77 -5.45
C PHE A 134 -8.45 -4.58 -5.26
N ILE A 135 -7.66 -5.63 -5.47
CA ILE A 135 -6.18 -5.56 -5.37
C ILE A 135 -5.64 -4.55 -6.38
N SER A 136 -6.08 -4.65 -7.64
CA SER A 136 -5.66 -3.75 -8.72
C SER A 136 -6.00 -2.30 -8.40
N ALA A 137 -7.23 -2.03 -7.95
CA ALA A 137 -7.67 -0.69 -7.59
C ALA A 137 -6.88 -0.13 -6.40
N ALA A 138 -6.59 -0.96 -5.40
CA ALA A 138 -5.80 -0.58 -4.24
C ALA A 138 -4.36 -0.21 -4.64
N MET A 139 -3.74 -1.02 -5.51
CA MET A 139 -2.41 -0.75 -6.05
C MET A 139 -2.36 0.56 -6.82
N TRP A 140 -3.28 0.77 -7.77
CA TRP A 140 -3.32 1.99 -8.57
C TRP A 140 -3.62 3.24 -7.74
N THR A 141 -4.51 3.13 -6.75
CA THR A 141 -4.79 4.22 -5.81
C THR A 141 -3.54 4.58 -5.02
N SER A 142 -2.85 3.59 -4.46
CA SER A 142 -1.61 3.80 -3.71
C SER A 142 -0.51 4.42 -4.57
N LEU A 143 -0.34 3.93 -5.80
CA LEU A 143 0.65 4.44 -6.74
C LEU A 143 0.34 5.88 -7.15
N GLY A 144 -0.94 6.20 -7.41
CA GLY A 144 -1.39 7.56 -7.69
C GLY A 144 -1.07 8.53 -6.54
N LEU A 145 -1.33 8.11 -5.29
CA LEU A 145 -0.98 8.91 -4.11
C LEU A 145 0.53 9.11 -3.95
N ALA A 146 1.32 8.07 -4.23
CA ALA A 146 2.77 8.18 -4.18
C ALA A 146 3.30 9.21 -5.20
N VAL A 147 2.77 9.20 -6.43
CA VAL A 147 3.12 10.18 -7.48
C VAL A 147 2.71 11.58 -7.07
N ILE A 148 1.48 11.76 -6.55
CA ILE A 148 1.00 13.08 -6.08
C ILE A 148 1.85 13.58 -4.92
N ALA A 149 2.21 12.71 -3.98
CA ALA A 149 3.06 13.06 -2.84
C ALA A 149 4.46 13.50 -3.30
N PHE A 150 5.07 12.74 -4.21
CA PHE A 150 6.37 13.08 -4.79
C PHE A 150 6.32 14.40 -5.57
N ALA A 151 5.31 14.59 -6.43
CA ALA A 151 5.11 15.83 -7.17
C ALA A 151 4.90 17.04 -6.23
N SER A 152 4.10 16.87 -5.18
CA SER A 152 3.84 17.92 -4.19
C SER A 152 5.09 18.30 -3.41
N MET A 153 5.93 17.33 -3.05
CA MET A 153 7.23 17.56 -2.42
C MET A 153 8.14 18.37 -3.34
N PHE A 154 8.31 17.92 -4.60
CA PHE A 154 9.16 18.58 -5.58
C PHE A 154 8.70 20.01 -5.88
N LEU A 155 7.39 20.22 -6.10
CA LEU A 155 6.81 21.55 -6.30
C LEU A 155 6.97 22.45 -5.07
N GLY A 156 6.91 21.86 -3.87
CA GLY A 156 7.15 22.56 -2.61
C GLY A 156 8.58 23.08 -2.49
N GLU A 157 9.56 22.25 -2.83
CA GLU A 157 10.98 22.63 -2.86
C GLU A 157 11.27 23.69 -3.92
N LEU A 158 10.73 23.53 -5.14
CA LEU A 158 10.85 24.55 -6.19
C LEU A 158 10.30 25.89 -5.73
N ARG A 159 9.08 25.92 -5.18
CA ARG A 159 8.47 27.15 -4.67
C ARG A 159 9.31 27.79 -3.57
N ASN A 160 9.95 26.99 -2.71
CA ASN A 160 10.81 27.49 -1.65
C ASN A 160 12.13 28.03 -2.19
N ALA A 161 12.68 27.46 -3.27
CA ALA A 161 13.89 27.94 -3.91
C ALA A 161 13.70 29.29 -4.66
N PHE A 162 12.48 29.61 -5.08
CA PHE A 162 12.12 30.89 -5.70
C PHE A 162 11.57 31.94 -4.72
N LYS A 163 11.58 31.65 -3.42
CA LYS A 163 11.28 32.62 -2.34
C LYS A 163 12.55 33.02 -1.61
#